data_AF-A0A2E0XBN5-F1
#
_entry.id   AF-A0A2E0XBN5-F1
#
_cell.length_a   1.000
_cell.length_b   1.000
_cell.length_c   1.000
_cell.angle_alpha   90.00
_cell.angle_beta   90.00
_cell.angle_gamma   90.00
#
_symmetry.space_group_name_H-M   'P 1'
#
loop_
_entity.id
_entity.type
_entity.pdbx_description
1 polymer ?
#
loop_
_entity_poly.entity_id
_entity_poly.type
_entity_poly.pdbx_seq_one_letter_code
_entity_poly.pdbx_strand_id
1 'polypeptide(L)'
;MLEDASSGDILLVEAIDRLSRLPQAEWERLRAEIEGKGLRVVALDLPTSHAALGENSSDEFTARMLDAVNRMMLDMVAAIARKDYEQRRQRQAQGIAKAKEKGVYKGRPVDRDKHARIRELLEKDFSIRKTAEIAGAAPSTVQKVKRKIAASSA
;
A
#
# COMPACT_ATOMS: atom_id res chain seq x y z
N MET A 1 9.38 -6.04 -19.96
CA MET A 1 10.43 -6.47 -19.00
C MET A 1 10.30 -7.94 -18.62
N LEU A 2 9.25 -8.38 -17.91
CA LEU A 2 9.01 -9.84 -17.74
C LEU A 2 8.47 -10.49 -19.03
N GLU A 3 7.77 -9.74 -19.87
CA GLU A 3 7.23 -10.19 -21.15
C GLU A 3 8.32 -10.55 -22.18
N ASP A 4 9.50 -9.94 -22.06
CA ASP A 4 10.61 -10.08 -23.02
C ASP A 4 11.63 -11.15 -22.60
N ALA A 5 11.45 -11.76 -21.42
CA ALA A 5 12.40 -12.69 -20.82
C ALA A 5 12.17 -14.13 -21.29
N SER A 6 13.25 -14.78 -21.71
CA SER A 6 13.31 -16.15 -22.22
C SER A 6 13.78 -17.14 -21.15
N SER A 7 13.56 -18.43 -21.37
CA SER A 7 13.97 -19.47 -20.43
C SER A 7 15.49 -19.49 -20.26
N GLY A 8 15.95 -19.47 -19.00
CA GLY A 8 17.37 -19.36 -18.66
C GLY A 8 17.86 -17.92 -18.39
N ASP A 9 17.04 -16.91 -18.65
CA ASP A 9 17.40 -15.52 -18.37
C ASP A 9 17.47 -15.23 -16.88
N ILE A 10 18.35 -14.29 -16.53
CA ILE A 10 18.64 -13.91 -15.15
C ILE A 10 17.98 -12.57 -14.84
N LEU A 11 17.07 -12.57 -13.87
CA LEU A 11 16.50 -11.36 -13.31
C LEU A 11 17.42 -10.85 -12.19
N LEU A 12 18.26 -9.87 -12.52
CA LEU A 12 19.11 -9.20 -11.54
C LEU A 12 18.28 -8.17 -10.76
N VAL A 13 18.24 -8.31 -9.43
CA VAL A 13 17.60 -7.35 -8.54
C VAL A 13 18.61 -6.79 -7.54
N GLU A 14 18.50 -5.49 -7.26
CA GLU A 14 19.36 -4.81 -6.27
C GLU A 14 19.21 -5.45 -4.89
N ALA A 15 17.97 -5.60 -4.44
CA ALA A 15 17.63 -6.18 -3.15
C ALA A 15 16.28 -6.89 -3.22
N ILE A 16 16.14 -7.96 -2.45
CA ILE A 16 14.91 -8.76 -2.43
C ILE A 16 13.75 -8.02 -1.74
N ASP A 17 14.04 -7.02 -0.89
CA ASP A 17 13.02 -6.21 -0.23
C ASP A 17 12.14 -5.43 -1.23
N ARG A 18 12.63 -5.22 -2.46
CA ARG A 18 11.86 -4.57 -3.52
C ARG A 18 10.72 -5.46 -4.02
N LEU A 19 10.91 -6.78 -4.00
CA LEU A 19 9.90 -7.77 -4.37
C LEU A 19 8.93 -8.09 -3.23
N SER A 20 9.40 -8.02 -1.98
CA SER A 20 8.61 -8.33 -0.77
C SER A 20 7.55 -7.27 -0.40
N ARG A 21 7.53 -6.12 -1.09
CA ARG A 21 6.53 -5.07 -0.90
C ARG A 21 5.20 -5.34 -1.60
N LEU A 22 5.16 -6.33 -2.49
CA LEU A 22 3.95 -6.71 -3.21
C LEU A 22 2.92 -7.36 -2.26
N PRO A 23 1.61 -7.13 -2.49
CA PRO A 23 0.56 -7.94 -1.88
C PRO A 23 0.73 -9.43 -2.20
N GLN A 24 0.30 -10.31 -1.29
CA GLN A 24 0.49 -11.75 -1.40
C GLN A 24 0.06 -12.33 -2.75
N ALA A 25 -1.14 -11.96 -3.22
CA ALA A 25 -1.67 -12.47 -4.49
C ALA A 25 -0.84 -12.02 -5.70
N GLU A 26 -0.22 -10.84 -5.63
CA GLU A 26 0.65 -10.33 -6.70
C GLU A 26 2.01 -11.02 -6.67
N TRP A 27 2.55 -11.30 -5.48
CA TRP A 27 3.78 -12.08 -5.32
C TRP A 27 3.63 -13.52 -5.81
N GLU A 28 2.53 -14.18 -5.46
CA GLU A 28 2.24 -15.56 -5.91
C GLU A 28 2.12 -15.64 -7.44
N ARG A 29 1.51 -14.63 -8.08
CA ARG A 29 1.47 -14.50 -9.54
C ARG A 29 2.85 -14.29 -10.15
N LEU A 30 3.61 -13.35 -9.60
CA LEU A 30 4.96 -13.06 -10.07
C LEU A 30 5.87 -14.30 -9.97
N ARG A 31 5.78 -15.04 -8.85
CA ARG A 31 6.48 -16.32 -8.70
C ARG A 31 6.06 -17.32 -9.78
N ALA A 32 4.76 -17.51 -9.97
CA ALA A 32 4.28 -18.48 -10.96
C ALA A 32 4.74 -18.13 -12.37
N GLU A 33 4.84 -16.84 -12.70
CA GLU A 33 5.40 -16.37 -13.97
C GLU A 33 6.91 -16.60 -14.07
N ILE A 34 7.68 -16.37 -13.01
CA ILE A 34 9.13 -16.62 -12.95
C ILE A 34 9.43 -18.13 -13.08
N GLU A 35 8.73 -18.96 -12.32
CA GLU A 35 8.86 -20.42 -12.37
C GLU A 35 8.40 -20.97 -13.73
N GLY A 36 7.26 -20.49 -14.25
CA GLY A 36 6.71 -20.92 -15.54
C GLY A 36 7.58 -20.56 -16.74
N LYS A 37 8.35 -19.47 -16.65
CA LYS A 37 9.31 -19.07 -17.67
C LYS A 37 10.71 -19.67 -17.46
N GLY A 38 10.99 -20.29 -16.30
CA GLY A 38 12.31 -20.80 -15.96
C GLY A 38 13.36 -19.70 -15.76
N LEU A 39 12.93 -18.56 -15.21
CA LEU A 39 13.81 -17.42 -14.95
C LEU A 39 14.58 -17.61 -13.65
N ARG A 40 15.85 -17.23 -13.65
CA ARG A 40 16.70 -17.29 -12.45
C ARG A 40 16.75 -15.91 -11.80
N VAL A 41 16.23 -15.77 -10.59
CA VAL A 41 16.36 -14.51 -9.83
C VAL A 41 17.71 -14.47 -9.14
N VAL A 42 18.47 -13.40 -9.38
CA VAL A 42 19.77 -13.14 -8.74
C VAL A 42 19.68 -11.80 -8.01
N ALA A 43 19.87 -11.82 -6.70
CA ALA A 43 20.00 -10.62 -5.90
C ALA A 43 21.47 -10.35 -5.55
N LEU A 44 21.88 -9.09 -5.57
CA LEU A 44 23.24 -8.67 -5.18
C LEU A 44 23.53 -8.97 -3.70
N ASP A 45 22.50 -8.99 -2.87
CA ASP A 45 22.60 -9.23 -1.41
C ASP A 45 22.78 -10.71 -1.04
N LEU A 46 22.71 -11.63 -2.02
CA LEU A 46 22.82 -13.06 -1.78
C LEU A 46 24.20 -13.60 -2.25
N PRO A 47 24.98 -14.24 -1.36
CA PRO A 47 26.34 -14.70 -1.67
C PRO A 47 26.42 -15.90 -2.63
N THR A 48 25.30 -16.39 -3.16
CA THR A 48 25.25 -17.60 -4.01
C THR A 48 25.29 -17.33 -5.52
N SER A 49 25.24 -16.08 -5.94
CA SER A 49 24.91 -15.72 -7.33
C SER A 49 26.07 -15.82 -8.34
N HIS A 50 27.31 -15.62 -7.92
CA HIS A 50 28.45 -15.62 -8.85
C HIS A 50 29.00 -17.03 -9.17
N ALA A 51 28.73 -18.01 -8.30
CA ALA A 51 29.17 -19.40 -8.49
C ALA A 51 28.35 -20.13 -9.58
N ALA A 52 27.09 -19.72 -9.79
CA ALA A 52 26.20 -20.27 -10.81
C ALA A 52 26.53 -19.81 -12.25
N LEU A 53 27.33 -18.73 -12.38
CA LEU A 53 27.71 -18.10 -13.64
C LEU A 53 29.14 -18.47 -14.09
N GLY A 54 29.92 -19.18 -13.27
CA GLY A 54 31.22 -19.70 -13.66
C GLY A 54 31.04 -20.86 -14.63
N GLU A 55 31.56 -20.72 -15.85
CA GLU A 55 31.43 -21.63 -17.01
C GLU A 55 31.94 -23.08 -16.82
N ASN A 56 32.19 -23.55 -15.59
CA ASN A 56 32.82 -24.85 -15.32
C ASN A 56 31.91 -25.81 -14.54
N SER A 57 30.65 -25.97 -14.92
CA SER A 57 29.80 -27.01 -14.34
C SER A 57 28.90 -27.64 -15.39
N SER A 58 29.48 -28.54 -16.16
CA SER A 58 28.78 -29.59 -16.92
C SER A 58 28.06 -30.61 -16.04
N ASP A 59 27.73 -30.26 -14.79
CA ASP A 59 27.12 -31.15 -13.81
C ASP A 59 25.64 -30.79 -13.63
N GLU A 60 24.78 -31.62 -14.22
CA GLU A 60 23.32 -31.57 -14.07
C GLU A 60 22.89 -31.58 -12.59
N PHE A 61 23.71 -32.19 -11.72
CA PHE A 61 23.55 -32.18 -10.27
C PHE A 61 23.68 -30.78 -9.66
N THR A 62 24.70 -30.02 -10.07
CA THR A 62 24.95 -28.65 -9.60
C THR A 62 23.83 -27.71 -10.05
N ALA A 63 23.35 -27.87 -11.29
CA ALA A 63 22.21 -27.11 -11.79
C ALA A 63 20.93 -27.37 -10.96
N ARG A 64 20.64 -28.64 -10.66
CA ARG A 64 19.48 -29.02 -9.82
C ARG A 64 19.61 -28.52 -8.38
N MET A 65 20.81 -28.50 -7.80
CA MET A 65 21.05 -27.92 -6.49
C MET A 65 20.82 -26.40 -6.49
N LEU A 66 21.32 -25.68 -7.49
CA LEU A 66 21.13 -24.24 -7.62
C LEU A 66 19.65 -23.87 -7.78
N ASP A 67 18.90 -24.63 -8.58
CA ASP A 67 17.46 -24.44 -8.71
C ASP A 67 16.72 -24.70 -7.38
N ALA A 68 17.10 -25.73 -6.63
CA ALA A 68 16.52 -26.02 -5.32
C ALA A 68 16.80 -24.90 -4.30
N VAL A 69 18.02 -24.38 -4.28
CA VAL A 69 18.41 -23.25 -3.42
C VAL A 69 17.66 -21.99 -3.81
N ASN A 70 17.50 -21.72 -5.11
CA ASN A 70 16.72 -20.58 -5.59
C ASN A 70 15.26 -20.67 -5.15
N ARG A 71 14.64 -21.85 -5.32
CA ARG A 71 13.26 -22.09 -4.87
C ARG A 71 13.09 -21.88 -3.37
N MET A 72 14.01 -22.41 -2.56
CA MET A 72 14.01 -22.20 -1.11
C MET A 72 14.19 -20.73 -0.72
N MET A 73 15.04 -19.98 -1.43
CA MET A 73 15.23 -18.55 -1.19
C MET A 73 13.95 -17.77 -1.51
N LEU A 74 13.28 -18.07 -2.63
CA LEU A 74 11.98 -17.48 -2.96
C LEU A 74 10.91 -17.82 -1.91
N ASP A 75 10.92 -19.04 -1.36
CA ASP A 75 10.01 -19.46 -0.28
C ASP A 75 10.27 -18.69 1.02
N MET A 76 11.53 -18.54 1.39
CA MET A 76 11.94 -17.80 2.58
C MET A 76 11.55 -16.32 2.48
N VAL A 77 11.77 -15.71 1.32
CA VAL A 77 11.41 -14.32 1.03
C VAL A 77 9.90 -14.10 1.11
N ALA A 78 9.13 -15.04 0.55
CA ALA A 78 7.67 -15.01 0.64
C ALA A 78 7.21 -15.05 2.11
N ALA A 79 7.83 -15.89 2.92
CA ALA A 79 7.52 -16.02 4.35
C ALA A 79 7.88 -14.75 5.14
N ILE A 80 9.02 -14.12 4.86
CA ILE A 80 9.43 -12.85 5.49
C ILE A 80 8.47 -11.72 5.09
N ALA A 81 8.14 -11.61 3.80
CA ALA A 81 7.19 -10.61 3.29
C ALA A 81 5.83 -10.71 4.01
N ARG A 82 5.32 -11.94 4.19
CA ARG A 82 4.09 -12.22 4.94
C ARG A 82 4.20 -11.76 6.39
N LYS A 83 5.26 -12.16 7.09
CA LYS A 83 5.49 -11.80 8.49
C LYS A 83 5.53 -10.28 8.67
N ASP A 84 6.23 -9.57 7.79
CA ASP A 84 6.35 -8.11 7.86
C ASP A 84 5.04 -7.39 7.55
N TYR A 85 4.25 -7.89 6.60
CA TYR A 85 2.92 -7.35 6.31
C TYR A 85 1.99 -7.50 7.51
N GLU A 86 1.90 -8.71 8.07
CA GLU A 86 1.08 -9.01 9.24
C GLU A 86 1.51 -8.15 10.45
N GLN A 87 2.82 -8.05 10.71
CA GLN A 87 3.36 -7.22 11.78
C GLN A 87 3.04 -5.73 11.59
N ARG A 88 3.20 -5.18 10.37
CA ARG A 88 2.86 -3.78 10.08
C ARG A 88 1.39 -3.51 10.34
N ARG A 89 0.50 -4.38 9.87
CA ARG A 89 -0.95 -4.25 10.08
C ARG A 89 -1.32 -4.31 11.57
N GLN A 90 -0.74 -5.26 12.31
CA GLN A 90 -0.95 -5.38 13.76
C GLN A 90 -0.48 -4.13 14.51
N ARG A 91 0.73 -3.63 14.23
CA ARG A 91 1.26 -2.42 14.86
C ARG A 91 0.41 -1.19 14.52
N GLN A 92 -0.04 -1.07 13.27
CA GLN A 92 -0.93 0.02 12.86
C GLN A 92 -2.26 -0.05 13.62
N ALA A 93 -2.87 -1.23 13.71
CA ALA A 93 -4.12 -1.43 14.44
C ALA A 93 -3.97 -1.06 15.93
N GLN A 94 -2.88 -1.50 16.58
CA GLN A 94 -2.55 -1.14 17.95
C GLN A 94 -2.33 0.38 18.10
N GLY A 95 -1.63 1.02 17.16
CA GLY A 95 -1.43 2.47 17.15
C GLY A 95 -2.74 3.24 17.01
N ILE A 96 -3.63 2.80 16.12
CA ILE A 96 -4.97 3.37 15.95
C ILE A 96 -5.79 3.21 17.23
N ALA A 97 -5.78 2.03 17.86
CA ALA A 97 -6.51 1.77 19.11
C ALA A 97 -6.04 2.72 20.22
N LYS A 98 -4.73 2.81 20.46
CA LYS A 98 -4.14 3.74 21.45
C LYS A 98 -4.47 5.19 21.14
N ALA A 99 -4.45 5.61 19.88
CA ALA A 99 -4.79 6.99 19.50
C ALA A 99 -6.29 7.28 19.59
N LYS A 100 -7.16 6.28 19.41
CA LYS A 100 -8.60 6.39 19.69
C LYS A 100 -8.88 6.52 21.19
N GLU A 101 -8.24 5.71 22.03
CA GLU A 101 -8.33 5.82 23.49
C GLU A 101 -7.86 7.19 23.99
N LYS A 102 -6.78 7.72 23.42
CA LYS A 102 -6.27 9.07 23.71
C LYS A 102 -7.13 10.21 23.11
N GLY A 103 -8.20 9.90 22.38
CA GLY A 103 -9.10 10.90 21.79
C GLY A 103 -8.47 11.75 20.68
N VAL A 104 -7.39 11.28 20.04
CA VAL A 104 -6.67 12.02 18.98
C VAL A 104 -7.52 12.11 17.70
N TYR A 105 -8.31 11.08 17.41
CA TYR A 105 -9.18 11.07 16.22
C TYR A 105 -10.43 11.93 16.44
N LYS A 106 -10.36 13.19 15.99
CA LYS A 106 -11.46 14.16 16.04
C LYS A 106 -12.24 14.29 14.72
N GLY A 107 -11.94 13.44 13.74
CA GLY A 107 -12.51 13.49 12.40
C GLY A 107 -11.99 14.68 11.57
N ARG A 108 -12.64 14.95 10.43
CA ARG A 108 -12.30 16.11 9.58
C ARG A 108 -12.66 17.40 10.34
N PRO A 109 -11.71 18.33 10.54
CA PRO A 109 -12.01 19.59 11.20
C PRO A 109 -13.04 20.39 10.40
N VAL A 110 -13.91 21.09 11.13
CA VAL A 110 -14.90 21.99 10.53
C VAL A 110 -14.20 23.23 10.02
N ASP A 111 -14.49 23.59 8.77
CA ASP A 111 -14.06 24.84 8.16
C ASP A 111 -14.84 26.01 8.79
N ARG A 112 -14.18 26.70 9.72
CA ARG A 112 -14.83 27.75 10.54
C ARG A 112 -15.25 28.95 9.71
N ASP A 113 -14.43 29.34 8.74
CA ASP A 113 -14.67 30.52 7.90
C ASP A 113 -15.86 30.29 6.97
N LYS A 114 -15.94 29.10 6.35
CA LYS A 114 -17.13 28.73 5.57
C LYS A 114 -18.39 28.69 6.44
N HIS A 115 -18.30 28.15 7.64
CA HIS A 115 -19.45 28.09 8.56
C HIS A 115 -19.90 29.49 9.03
N ALA A 116 -18.96 30.42 9.27
CA ALA A 116 -19.27 31.81 9.61
C ALA A 116 -19.98 32.52 8.45
N ARG A 117 -19.45 32.39 7.23
CA ARG A 117 -20.05 32.98 6.02
C ARG A 117 -21.45 32.44 5.74
N ILE A 118 -21.66 31.14 5.95
CA ILE A 118 -23.00 30.53 5.85
C ILE A 118 -23.96 31.11 6.89
N ARG A 119 -23.50 31.33 8.13
CA ARG A 119 -24.33 31.91 9.19
C ARG A 119 -24.78 33.33 8.82
N GLU A 120 -23.85 34.20 8.42
CA GLU A 120 -24.16 35.59 8.01
C GLU A 120 -25.14 35.64 6.84
N LEU A 121 -25.01 34.74 5.88
CA LEU A 121 -25.94 34.67 4.74
C LEU A 121 -27.33 34.16 5.15
N LEU A 122 -27.41 33.23 6.10
CA LEU A 122 -28.69 32.77 6.64
C LEU A 122 -29.38 33.83 7.49
N GLU A 123 -28.63 34.66 8.22
CA GLU A 123 -29.16 35.81 8.98
C GLU A 123 -29.74 36.91 8.07
N LYS A 124 -29.22 37.03 6.85
CA LYS A 124 -29.74 37.93 5.80
C LYS A 124 -30.88 37.33 4.97
N ASP A 125 -31.53 36.25 5.47
CA ASP A 125 -32.65 35.55 4.83
C ASP A 125 -32.38 34.99 3.41
N PHE A 126 -31.12 34.71 3.05
CA PHE A 126 -30.83 34.04 1.78
C PHE A 126 -31.32 32.59 1.78
N SER A 127 -31.82 32.13 0.61
CA SER A 127 -32.26 30.74 0.44
C SER A 127 -31.07 29.78 0.51
N ILE A 128 -31.32 28.54 0.94
CA ILE A 128 -30.28 27.51 1.14
C ILE A 128 -29.42 27.31 -0.11
N ARG A 129 -30.04 27.29 -1.30
CA ARG A 129 -29.32 27.15 -2.58
C ARG A 129 -28.44 28.36 -2.87
N LYS A 130 -28.95 29.57 -2.67
CA LYS A 130 -28.21 30.82 -2.92
C LYS A 130 -27.05 30.99 -1.94
N THR A 131 -27.25 30.62 -0.67
CA THR A 131 -26.19 30.58 0.34
C THR A 131 -25.09 29.56 0.01
N ALA A 132 -25.47 28.38 -0.48
CA ALA A 132 -24.52 27.34 -0.90
C ALA A 132 -23.60 27.82 -2.03
N GLU A 133 -24.19 28.48 -3.04
CA GLU A 133 -23.46 29.06 -4.16
C GLU A 133 -22.49 30.17 -3.73
N ILE A 134 -22.98 31.15 -2.95
CA ILE A 134 -22.17 32.30 -2.49
C ILE A 134 -21.06 31.87 -1.52
N ALA A 135 -21.32 30.88 -0.66
CA ALA A 135 -20.35 30.39 0.32
C ALA A 135 -19.40 29.31 -0.23
N GLY A 136 -19.57 28.87 -1.48
CA GLY A 136 -18.77 27.80 -2.07
C GLY A 136 -18.89 26.48 -1.30
N ALA A 137 -20.09 26.14 -0.83
CA ALA A 137 -20.36 24.97 0.01
C ALA A 137 -21.49 24.11 -0.57
N ALA A 138 -21.47 22.81 -0.30
CA ALA A 138 -22.58 21.94 -0.68
C ALA A 138 -23.89 22.36 0.06
N PRO A 139 -25.08 22.24 -0.57
CA PRO A 139 -26.36 22.55 0.09
C PRO A 139 -26.59 21.75 1.39
N SER A 140 -26.07 20.53 1.45
CA SER A 140 -26.09 19.68 2.65
C SER A 140 -25.32 20.29 3.83
N THR A 141 -24.21 20.99 3.57
CA THR A 141 -23.43 21.72 4.57
C THR A 141 -24.24 22.89 5.12
N VAL A 142 -24.90 23.66 4.25
CA VAL A 142 -25.75 24.79 4.65
C VAL A 142 -26.93 24.32 5.52
N GLN A 143 -27.60 23.23 5.13
CA GLN A 143 -28.67 22.63 5.94
C GLN A 143 -28.17 22.12 7.30
N LYS A 144 -26.97 21.55 7.36
CA LYS A 144 -26.36 21.10 8.62
C LYS A 144 -26.05 22.29 9.53
N VAL A 145 -25.55 23.40 8.98
CA VAL A 145 -25.32 24.65 9.73
C VAL A 145 -26.63 25.25 10.22
N LYS A 146 -27.66 25.35 9.36
CA LYS A 146 -28.99 25.86 9.72
C LYS A 146 -29.61 25.07 10.87
N ARG A 147 -29.57 23.73 10.82
CA ARG A 147 -30.04 22.87 11.94
C ARG A 147 -29.27 23.11 13.23
N LYS A 148 -27.94 23.30 13.14
CA LYS A 148 -27.10 23.54 14.31
C LYS A 148 -27.38 24.90 14.96
N ILE A 149 -27.67 25.93 14.16
CA ILE A 149 -28.11 27.25 14.64
C ILE A 149 -29.44 27.11 15.37
N ALA A 150 -30.45 26.48 14.76
CA ALA A 150 -31.76 26.28 15.38
C ALA A 150 -31.68 25.50 16.70
N ALA A 151 -30.79 24.49 16.79
CA ALA A 151 -30.56 23.73 18.02
C ALA A 151 -29.74 24.46 19.09
N SER A 152 -29.09 25.59 18.77
CA SER A 152 -28.34 26.40 19.75
C SER A 152 -29.15 27.60 20.26
N SER A 153 -30.31 27.87 19.64
CA SER A 153 -31.25 28.92 20.01
C SER A 153 -32.45 28.40 20.82
N ALA A 154 -32.47 27.09 21.09
CA ALA A 154 -33.43 26.40 21.96
C ALA A 154 -32.71 25.97 23.25
#